data_AF-A0A085YY07-F1
#
_entry.id   AF-A0A085YY07-F1
#
_cell.length_a   1.000
_cell.length_b   1.000
_cell.length_c   1.000
_cell.angle_alpha   90.00
_cell.angle_beta   90.00
_cell.angle_gamma   90.00
#
_symmetry.space_group_name_H-M   'P 1'
#
loop_
_entity.id
_entity.type
_entity.pdbx_description
1 polymer ?
#
loop_
_entity_poly.entity_id
_entity_poly.type
_entity_poly.pdbx_seq_one_letter_code
_entity_poly.pdbx_strand_id
1 'polypeptide(L)'
;MAFAADLYVRDGGAGGAYPTVSTAITAASDGDRIIIQPKANGEAYVENLTINKSLIFVSETNYTKYIIQGNVTINPATGRTVTISNMSSGYYGSYNVQANFPIGTGRTFVNIVNCDLHNVLTDKVNFTTNISGCTISGILKFSHGRCTANKAESIAVVATQDNSPIGSDIEVYGNVSNSFISNSQSNYNFKFSNNFCTGIYIYNIKAGSSNEIINNTVYNPIPADTAPLYVNLGNSTNAGNIAIMNNAASFVVGGTNACIQNKSNSVAITANYNVFTNTFVVDGNMTQSDNSGSLNLNFNNVAYTVTGMNVNAGNPGIKYTDLDLTRNDAGHYGGSNSWTNYWPANNGNKPQVNYLSTPRSITSGTFNVSGSVFSK
;
A
#
# COMPACT_ATOMS: atom_id res chain seq x y z
N MET A 1 -11.14 -35.49 -1.46
CA MET A 1 -10.69 -34.15 -1.02
C MET A 1 -9.48 -34.37 -0.14
N ALA A 2 -8.29 -33.96 -0.58
CA ALA A 2 -7.10 -34.01 0.27
C ALA A 2 -7.20 -32.91 1.33
N PHE A 3 -6.84 -33.21 2.57
CA PHE A 3 -6.74 -32.22 3.63
C PHE A 3 -5.49 -31.37 3.39
N ALA A 4 -5.58 -30.06 3.64
CA ALA A 4 -4.40 -29.20 3.63
C ALA A 4 -3.36 -29.74 4.61
N ALA A 5 -2.13 -29.93 4.14
CA ALA A 5 -1.03 -30.48 4.90
C ALA A 5 -0.03 -29.39 5.32
N ASP A 6 0.71 -29.69 6.38
CA ASP A 6 1.83 -28.88 6.85
C ASP A 6 3.14 -29.52 6.40
N LEU A 7 3.90 -28.81 5.58
CA LEU A 7 5.21 -29.23 5.11
C LEU A 7 6.27 -28.40 5.82
N TYR A 8 7.08 -29.04 6.64
CA TYR A 8 8.15 -28.39 7.39
C TYR A 8 9.41 -28.29 6.52
N VAL A 9 10.07 -27.14 6.53
CA VAL A 9 11.37 -26.89 5.92
C VAL A 9 12.37 -26.56 7.00
N ARG A 10 13.44 -27.35 7.09
CA ARG A 10 14.51 -27.17 8.09
C ARG A 10 15.86 -27.43 7.44
N ASP A 11 16.90 -26.79 7.99
CA ASP A 11 18.26 -26.92 7.45
C ASP A 11 18.71 -28.39 7.41
N GLY A 12 19.24 -28.82 6.27
CA GLY A 12 19.62 -30.22 6.03
C GLY A 12 18.49 -31.26 6.07
N GLY A 13 17.21 -30.85 6.18
CA GLY A 13 16.07 -31.78 6.29
C GLY A 13 15.91 -32.40 7.69
N ALA A 14 16.35 -31.69 8.73
CA ALA A 14 16.33 -32.17 10.11
C ALA A 14 14.94 -32.69 10.56
N GLY A 15 14.91 -33.89 11.15
CA GLY A 15 13.67 -34.51 11.65
C GLY A 15 12.71 -35.00 10.56
N GLY A 16 13.21 -35.26 9.35
CA GLY A 16 12.39 -35.71 8.20
C GLY A 16 11.70 -34.56 7.46
N ALA A 17 12.10 -33.31 7.73
CA ALA A 17 11.64 -32.12 7.03
C ALA A 17 12.25 -32.02 5.62
N TYR A 18 11.69 -31.13 4.80
CA TYR A 18 12.27 -30.80 3.50
C TYR A 18 13.53 -29.94 3.70
N PRO A 19 14.63 -30.22 2.97
CA PRO A 19 15.89 -29.47 3.11
C PRO A 19 15.85 -28.08 2.45
N THR A 20 14.91 -27.85 1.53
CA THR A 20 14.72 -26.57 0.81
C THR A 20 13.24 -26.25 0.65
N VAL A 21 12.93 -24.96 0.49
CA VAL A 21 11.57 -24.51 0.21
C VAL A 21 11.09 -25.00 -1.14
N SER A 22 11.96 -25.05 -2.16
CA SER A 22 11.63 -25.58 -3.49
C SER A 22 11.21 -27.05 -3.46
N THR A 23 11.88 -27.89 -2.65
CA THR A 23 11.47 -29.30 -2.48
C THR A 23 10.10 -29.43 -1.80
N ALA A 24 9.80 -28.57 -0.82
CA ALA A 24 8.47 -28.53 -0.20
C ALA A 24 7.39 -28.05 -1.18
N ILE A 25 7.66 -27.00 -1.97
CA ILE A 25 6.74 -26.54 -3.03
C ILE A 25 6.45 -27.67 -4.02
N THR A 26 7.45 -28.44 -4.40
CA THR A 26 7.28 -29.56 -5.34
C THR A 26 6.33 -30.62 -4.78
N ALA A 27 6.49 -30.98 -3.50
CA ALA A 27 5.67 -31.98 -2.82
C ALA A 27 4.26 -31.48 -2.43
N ALA A 28 4.07 -30.17 -2.26
CA ALA A 28 2.81 -29.59 -1.81
C ALA A 28 1.66 -29.76 -2.82
N SER A 29 0.43 -29.65 -2.33
CA SER A 29 -0.82 -29.49 -3.08
C SER A 29 -1.44 -28.10 -2.85
N ASP A 30 -2.43 -27.72 -3.65
CA ASP A 30 -3.20 -26.49 -3.39
C ASP A 30 -3.86 -26.53 -2.01
N GLY A 31 -3.67 -25.47 -1.22
CA GLY A 31 -4.17 -25.31 0.14
C GLY A 31 -3.15 -25.61 1.24
N ASP A 32 -2.00 -26.20 0.90
CA ASP A 32 -0.98 -26.58 1.89
C ASP A 32 -0.25 -25.38 2.50
N ARG A 33 0.31 -25.61 3.69
CA ARG A 33 1.18 -24.67 4.40
C ARG A 33 2.62 -25.16 4.38
N ILE A 34 3.53 -24.27 4.04
CA ILE A 34 4.97 -24.50 4.14
C ILE A 34 5.49 -23.73 5.35
N ILE A 35 5.90 -24.47 6.37
CA ILE A 35 6.37 -23.95 7.66
C ILE A 35 7.90 -23.97 7.63
N ILE A 36 8.53 -22.81 7.63
CA ILE A 36 9.97 -22.66 7.36
C ILE A 36 10.70 -22.25 8.63
N GLN A 37 11.65 -23.08 9.07
CA GLN A 37 12.53 -22.73 10.16
C GLN A 37 13.54 -21.68 9.70
N PRO A 38 13.62 -20.50 10.36
CA PRO A 38 14.74 -19.60 10.17
C PRO A 38 16.04 -20.34 10.48
N LYS A 39 17.03 -20.28 9.58
CA LYS A 39 18.31 -20.95 9.84
C LYS A 39 19.04 -20.29 11.01
N ALA A 40 19.85 -21.07 11.71
CA ALA A 40 20.71 -20.57 12.76
C ALA A 40 21.62 -19.45 12.23
N ASN A 41 22.01 -18.53 13.12
CA ASN A 41 22.90 -17.41 12.83
C ASN A 41 22.43 -16.43 11.73
N GLY A 42 21.16 -16.47 11.33
CA GLY A 42 20.62 -15.59 10.29
C GLY A 42 21.04 -15.99 8.88
N GLU A 43 21.40 -17.26 8.67
CA GLU A 43 21.71 -17.80 7.35
C GLU A 43 20.47 -17.88 6.45
N ALA A 44 20.70 -17.87 5.13
CA ALA A 44 19.63 -17.91 4.14
C ALA A 44 19.39 -19.31 3.57
N TYR A 45 18.16 -19.55 3.13
CA TYR A 45 17.90 -20.51 2.07
C TYR A 45 18.24 -19.84 0.74
N VAL A 46 19.38 -20.24 0.15
CA VAL A 46 19.88 -19.67 -1.10
C VAL A 46 19.26 -20.43 -2.27
N GLU A 47 18.10 -19.97 -2.72
CA GLU A 47 17.33 -20.62 -3.78
C GLU A 47 16.37 -19.62 -4.46
N ASN A 48 16.07 -19.83 -5.74
CA ASN A 48 14.97 -19.16 -6.41
C ASN A 48 13.69 -19.99 -6.22
N LEU A 49 12.58 -19.35 -5.89
CA LEU A 49 11.30 -20.02 -5.68
C LEU A 49 10.38 -19.79 -6.89
N THR A 50 9.71 -20.86 -7.32
CA THR A 50 8.61 -20.78 -8.29
C THR A 50 7.35 -21.31 -7.63
N ILE A 51 6.42 -20.41 -7.30
CA ILE A 51 5.16 -20.73 -6.63
C ILE A 51 4.10 -20.93 -7.71
N ASN A 52 3.71 -22.19 -7.93
CA ASN A 52 2.74 -22.60 -8.96
C ASN A 52 1.48 -23.28 -8.36
N LYS A 53 1.26 -23.11 -7.06
CA LYS A 53 0.13 -23.66 -6.28
C LYS A 53 -0.38 -22.58 -5.31
N SER A 54 -1.58 -22.77 -4.78
CA SER A 54 -2.15 -21.96 -3.73
C SER A 54 -1.53 -22.41 -2.41
N LEU A 55 -0.60 -21.62 -1.86
CA LEU A 55 0.23 -22.02 -0.73
C LEU A 55 0.33 -20.90 0.30
N ILE A 56 0.53 -21.29 1.56
CA ILE A 56 0.80 -20.38 2.66
C ILE A 56 2.23 -20.63 3.17
N PHE A 57 3.06 -19.60 3.18
CA PHE A 57 4.42 -19.62 3.70
C PHE A 57 4.48 -18.88 5.03
N VAL A 58 4.90 -19.59 6.08
CA VAL A 58 4.98 -19.06 7.45
C VAL A 58 6.32 -19.43 8.08
N SER A 59 6.79 -18.59 9.00
CA SER A 59 7.93 -18.96 9.84
C SER A 59 7.52 -19.99 10.87
N GLU A 60 8.38 -20.99 11.11
CA GLU A 60 8.21 -21.95 12.21
C GLU A 60 8.38 -21.28 13.58
N THR A 61 9.22 -20.24 13.65
CA THR A 61 9.51 -19.54 14.90
C THR A 61 8.74 -18.24 14.95
N ASN A 62 7.89 -18.11 15.97
CA ASN A 62 7.10 -16.91 16.20
C ASN A 62 7.99 -15.65 16.14
N TYR A 63 7.50 -14.64 15.43
CA TYR A 63 8.13 -13.31 15.35
C TYR A 63 9.52 -13.28 14.70
N THR A 64 10.00 -14.40 14.15
CA THR A 64 11.30 -14.47 13.49
C THR A 64 11.10 -14.65 12.00
N LYS A 65 11.84 -13.91 11.18
CA LYS A 65 11.75 -14.05 9.72
C LYS A 65 12.62 -15.20 9.22
N TYR A 66 12.12 -16.00 8.28
CA TYR A 66 12.98 -16.87 7.48
C TYR A 66 13.57 -16.07 6.31
N ILE A 67 14.79 -16.39 5.91
CA ILE A 67 15.52 -15.63 4.89
C ILE A 67 15.59 -16.46 3.60
N ILE A 68 15.07 -15.92 2.50
CA ILE A 68 15.21 -16.46 1.15
C ILE A 68 16.13 -15.55 0.35
N GLN A 69 17.28 -16.06 -0.07
CA GLN A 69 18.24 -15.32 -0.90
C GLN A 69 18.12 -15.77 -2.35
N GLY A 70 17.06 -15.29 -3.01
CA GLY A 70 16.74 -15.59 -4.40
C GLY A 70 15.39 -15.01 -4.79
N ASN A 71 15.11 -14.95 -6.10
CA ASN A 71 13.84 -14.41 -6.59
C ASN A 71 12.68 -15.34 -6.21
N VAL A 72 11.57 -14.76 -5.74
CA VAL A 72 10.31 -15.46 -5.50
C VAL A 72 9.35 -15.12 -6.61
N THR A 73 9.14 -16.07 -7.52
CA THR A 73 8.28 -15.90 -8.70
C THR A 73 6.94 -16.58 -8.47
N ILE A 74 5.85 -15.81 -8.54
CA ILE A 74 4.49 -16.32 -8.44
C ILE A 74 3.95 -16.53 -9.85
N ASN A 75 3.69 -17.78 -10.20
CA ASN A 75 3.02 -18.10 -11.45
C ASN A 75 1.53 -17.80 -11.31
N PRO A 76 0.90 -17.16 -12.30
CA PRO A 76 -0.52 -16.87 -12.29
C PRO A 76 -1.37 -18.12 -12.56
N ALA A 77 -2.56 -18.17 -11.95
CA ALA A 77 -3.66 -19.04 -12.34
C ALA A 77 -4.98 -18.51 -11.76
N THR A 78 -6.10 -18.91 -12.38
CA THR A 78 -7.45 -18.62 -11.88
C THR A 78 -7.64 -19.12 -10.46
N GLY A 79 -7.99 -18.23 -9.54
CA GLY A 79 -8.33 -18.57 -8.15
C GLY A 79 -7.12 -18.88 -7.27
N ARG A 80 -5.88 -18.85 -7.81
CA ARG A 80 -4.68 -19.12 -7.01
C ARG A 80 -4.56 -18.08 -5.90
N THR A 81 -4.33 -18.56 -4.68
CA THR A 81 -4.08 -17.70 -3.52
C THR A 81 -2.74 -18.06 -2.89
N VAL A 82 -1.81 -17.10 -2.88
CA VAL A 82 -0.49 -17.24 -2.27
C VAL A 82 -0.41 -16.31 -1.08
N THR A 83 -0.05 -16.82 0.09
CA THR A 83 0.18 -16.01 1.30
C THR A 83 1.63 -16.18 1.73
N ILE A 84 2.35 -15.07 1.84
CA ILE A 84 3.74 -15.03 2.31
C ILE A 84 3.77 -14.17 3.57
N SER A 85 4.21 -14.75 4.67
CA SER A 85 4.37 -14.04 5.93
C SER A 85 5.78 -14.22 6.49
N ASN A 86 6.29 -13.22 7.21
CA ASN A 86 7.56 -13.29 7.94
C ASN A 86 8.76 -13.70 7.04
N MET A 87 8.75 -13.30 5.77
CA MET A 87 9.89 -13.53 4.87
C MET A 87 10.84 -12.35 4.90
N SER A 88 12.14 -12.62 4.86
CA SER A 88 13.16 -11.64 4.48
C SER A 88 13.83 -12.04 3.17
N SER A 89 14.06 -11.10 2.26
CA SER A 89 14.90 -11.32 1.07
C SER A 89 16.41 -11.18 1.35
N GLY A 90 16.79 -11.04 2.63
CA GLY A 90 18.16 -10.78 3.06
C GLY A 90 18.58 -9.32 2.97
N TYR A 91 19.74 -9.00 3.57
CA TYR A 91 20.33 -7.65 3.60
C TYR A 91 21.13 -7.31 2.33
N TYR A 92 21.56 -8.33 1.60
CA TYR A 92 22.46 -8.19 0.45
C TYR A 92 21.85 -8.91 -0.76
N GLY A 93 21.61 -8.16 -1.84
CA GLY A 93 21.11 -8.66 -3.12
C GLY A 93 19.74 -8.09 -3.53
N SER A 94 19.54 -7.98 -4.84
CA SER A 94 18.33 -7.40 -5.44
C SER A 94 17.29 -8.48 -5.77
N TYR A 95 16.83 -9.21 -4.76
CA TYR A 95 15.89 -10.32 -4.93
C TYR A 95 14.44 -9.89 -4.81
N ASN A 96 13.64 -10.18 -5.84
CA ASN A 96 12.29 -9.67 -5.94
C ASN A 96 11.25 -10.72 -5.54
N VAL A 97 10.15 -10.26 -4.93
CA VAL A 97 8.87 -10.99 -4.98
C VAL A 97 8.13 -10.49 -6.20
N GLN A 98 7.92 -11.35 -7.18
CA GLN A 98 7.45 -10.92 -8.50
C GLN A 98 6.37 -11.85 -9.06
N ALA A 99 5.42 -11.25 -9.76
CA ALA A 99 4.46 -11.98 -10.58
C ALA A 99 5.05 -12.27 -11.96
N ASN A 100 4.89 -13.51 -12.42
CA ASN A 100 5.14 -13.84 -13.82
C ASN A 100 3.98 -13.37 -14.72
N PHE A 101 4.18 -13.35 -16.03
CA PHE A 101 3.13 -12.96 -16.97
C PHE A 101 1.89 -13.87 -16.88
N PRO A 102 0.67 -13.30 -16.92
CA PRO A 102 -0.60 -14.04 -16.83
C PRO A 102 -0.74 -15.08 -17.93
N ILE A 103 -1.29 -16.24 -17.55
CA ILE A 103 -1.79 -17.26 -18.47
C ILE A 103 -3.32 -17.23 -18.36
N GLY A 104 -4.00 -16.59 -19.33
CA GLY A 104 -5.46 -16.53 -19.41
C GLY A 104 -6.14 -15.38 -18.65
N THR A 105 -7.44 -15.51 -18.42
CA THR A 105 -8.34 -14.48 -17.84
C THR A 105 -8.57 -14.62 -16.33
N GLY A 106 -7.91 -15.59 -15.69
CA GLY A 106 -8.05 -15.86 -14.26
C GLY A 106 -7.31 -14.85 -13.38
N ARG A 107 -7.81 -14.66 -12.15
CA ARG A 107 -7.20 -13.81 -11.13
C ARG A 107 -6.41 -14.59 -10.09
N THR A 108 -5.22 -14.09 -9.77
CA THR A 108 -4.37 -14.59 -8.67
C THR A 108 -4.37 -13.58 -7.51
N PHE A 109 -4.52 -14.10 -6.30
CA PHE A 109 -4.49 -13.34 -5.05
C PHE A 109 -3.15 -13.56 -4.35
N VAL A 110 -2.48 -12.48 -3.97
CA VAL A 110 -1.20 -12.49 -3.29
C VAL A 110 -1.34 -11.71 -2.00
N ASN A 111 -1.11 -12.37 -0.87
CA ASN A 111 -1.11 -11.75 0.45
C ASN A 111 0.33 -11.72 0.97
N ILE A 112 0.86 -10.54 1.28
CA ILE A 112 2.24 -10.37 1.75
C ILE A 112 2.20 -9.62 3.07
N VAL A 113 2.71 -10.23 4.13
CA VAL A 113 2.49 -9.71 5.48
C VAL A 113 3.75 -9.79 6.32
N ASN A 114 4.12 -8.68 6.95
CA ASN A 114 5.25 -8.62 7.89
C ASN A 114 6.56 -9.14 7.27
N CYS A 115 6.85 -8.74 6.04
CA CYS A 115 8.04 -9.15 5.31
C CYS A 115 9.06 -8.01 5.19
N ASP A 116 10.35 -8.36 5.09
CA ASP A 116 11.44 -7.44 4.77
C ASP A 116 11.97 -7.78 3.38
N LEU A 117 11.58 -7.01 2.37
CA LEU A 117 11.75 -7.35 0.96
C LEU A 117 12.59 -6.30 0.21
N HIS A 118 13.20 -6.69 -0.90
CA HIS A 118 13.85 -5.72 -1.78
C HIS A 118 12.83 -4.99 -2.66
N ASN A 119 12.21 -5.68 -3.63
CA ASN A 119 11.08 -5.18 -4.41
C ASN A 119 9.90 -6.14 -4.36
N VAL A 120 8.70 -5.58 -4.54
CA VAL A 120 7.47 -6.34 -4.79
C VAL A 120 6.91 -5.88 -6.14
N LEU A 121 6.86 -6.79 -7.11
CA LEU A 121 6.54 -6.52 -8.51
C LEU A 121 5.35 -7.39 -8.94
N THR A 122 4.17 -7.10 -8.41
CA THR A 122 2.90 -7.78 -8.70
C THR A 122 1.97 -6.90 -9.55
N ASP A 123 2.58 -6.09 -10.41
CA ASP A 123 1.98 -5.13 -11.33
C ASP A 123 1.41 -5.75 -12.61
N LYS A 124 1.23 -7.07 -12.62
CA LYS A 124 0.73 -7.81 -13.78
C LYS A 124 -0.80 -7.83 -13.79
N VAL A 125 -1.35 -8.07 -14.98
CA VAL A 125 -2.80 -8.17 -15.22
C VAL A 125 -3.39 -9.27 -14.35
N ASN A 126 -4.61 -9.06 -13.83
CA ASN A 126 -5.35 -10.03 -13.01
C ASN A 126 -4.63 -10.46 -11.72
N PHE A 127 -3.82 -9.60 -11.13
CA PHE A 127 -3.31 -9.79 -9.78
C PHE A 127 -4.08 -8.92 -8.79
N THR A 128 -4.40 -9.49 -7.63
CA THR A 128 -4.82 -8.73 -6.45
C THR A 128 -3.77 -8.92 -5.36
N THR A 129 -3.11 -7.84 -4.99
CA THR A 129 -2.07 -7.84 -3.95
C THR A 129 -2.61 -7.19 -2.69
N ASN A 130 -2.65 -7.94 -1.60
CA ASN A 130 -2.91 -7.43 -0.27
C ASN A 130 -1.60 -7.45 0.50
N ILE A 131 -0.98 -6.29 0.71
CA ILE A 131 0.32 -6.18 1.37
C ILE A 131 0.23 -5.32 2.62
N SER A 132 0.73 -5.85 3.74
CA SER A 132 0.69 -5.13 5.00
C SER A 132 1.88 -5.31 5.92
N GLY A 133 2.27 -4.23 6.60
CA GLY A 133 3.30 -4.27 7.64
C GLY A 133 4.69 -4.61 7.13
N CYS A 134 4.95 -4.45 5.83
CA CYS A 134 6.22 -4.83 5.21
C CYS A 134 7.20 -3.66 5.17
N THR A 135 8.49 -3.97 5.24
CA THR A 135 9.58 -3.04 4.90
C THR A 135 10.13 -3.44 3.54
N ILE A 136 10.05 -2.53 2.57
CA ILE A 136 10.50 -2.75 1.19
C ILE A 136 11.62 -1.75 0.91
N SER A 137 12.84 -2.23 0.66
CA SER A 137 13.98 -1.33 0.46
C SER A 137 13.90 -0.55 -0.86
N GLY A 138 13.22 -1.12 -1.85
CA GLY A 138 13.01 -0.55 -3.18
C GLY A 138 11.53 -0.28 -3.46
N ILE A 139 11.08 -0.67 -4.66
CA ILE A 139 9.76 -0.32 -5.16
C ILE A 139 8.69 -1.40 -4.85
N LEU A 140 7.51 -0.93 -4.46
CA LEU A 140 6.28 -1.70 -4.38
C LEU A 140 5.39 -1.35 -5.59
N LYS A 141 5.28 -2.26 -6.55
CA LYS A 141 4.36 -2.15 -7.70
C LYS A 141 3.28 -3.22 -7.63
N PHE A 142 2.03 -2.80 -7.77
CA PHE A 142 0.89 -3.71 -7.84
C PHE A 142 -0.21 -3.17 -8.75
N SER A 143 -1.04 -4.04 -9.32
CA SER A 143 -2.08 -3.64 -10.28
C SER A 143 -3.44 -3.38 -9.63
N HIS A 144 -3.79 -4.13 -8.59
CA HIS A 144 -5.01 -3.99 -7.79
C HIS A 144 -4.81 -4.56 -6.38
N GLY A 145 -5.57 -4.07 -5.39
CA GLY A 145 -5.65 -4.63 -4.04
C GLY A 145 -5.44 -3.59 -2.94
N ARG A 146 -4.98 -4.05 -1.77
CA ARG A 146 -4.80 -3.23 -0.57
C ARG A 146 -3.33 -3.14 -0.18
N CYS A 147 -2.87 -1.94 0.15
CA CYS A 147 -1.52 -1.65 0.61
C CYS A 147 -1.61 -0.87 1.92
N THR A 148 -1.29 -1.49 3.05
CA THR A 148 -1.42 -0.84 4.37
C THR A 148 -0.20 -0.97 5.27
N ALA A 149 0.14 0.07 6.03
CA ALA A 149 1.20 0.00 7.05
C ALA A 149 2.59 -0.45 6.51
N ASN A 150 2.90 -0.18 5.24
CA ASN A 150 4.19 -0.54 4.64
C ASN A 150 5.17 0.64 4.67
N LYS A 151 6.47 0.34 4.66
CA LYS A 151 7.53 1.29 4.29
C LYS A 151 8.09 0.87 2.95
N ALA A 152 8.19 1.78 1.99
CA ALA A 152 8.80 1.52 0.69
C ALA A 152 9.59 2.73 0.19
N GLU A 153 10.52 2.53 -0.74
CA GLU A 153 11.11 3.65 -1.48
C GLU A 153 10.03 4.37 -2.29
N SER A 154 9.21 3.61 -3.00
CA SER A 154 8.06 4.13 -3.74
C SER A 154 6.93 3.10 -3.81
N ILE A 155 5.69 3.59 -3.89
CA ILE A 155 4.48 2.77 -4.01
C ILE A 155 3.78 3.16 -5.31
N ALA A 156 3.70 2.24 -6.27
CA ALA A 156 3.10 2.51 -7.57
C ALA A 156 1.97 1.52 -7.86
N VAL A 157 0.79 2.07 -8.08
CA VAL A 157 -0.35 1.35 -8.65
C VAL A 157 -0.26 1.45 -10.16
N VAL A 158 -0.01 0.33 -10.83
CA VAL A 158 0.38 0.34 -12.24
C VAL A 158 -0.75 -0.12 -13.16
N ALA A 159 -0.92 0.58 -14.29
CA ALA A 159 -1.78 0.12 -15.38
C ALA A 159 -1.16 -1.07 -16.11
N THR A 160 -1.84 -2.19 -15.99
CA THR A 160 -1.91 -3.19 -17.05
C THR A 160 -3.38 -3.51 -17.23
N GLN A 161 -3.93 -3.38 -18.45
CA GLN A 161 -5.37 -3.51 -18.71
C GLN A 161 -5.90 -4.80 -18.08
N ASP A 162 -6.68 -4.64 -17.02
CA ASP A 162 -7.29 -5.74 -16.30
C ASP A 162 -8.43 -6.32 -17.13
N ASN A 163 -8.29 -7.59 -17.54
CA ASN A 163 -9.28 -8.27 -18.36
C ASN A 163 -10.29 -9.08 -17.52
N SER A 164 -10.11 -9.11 -16.20
CA SER A 164 -11.02 -9.74 -15.23
C SER A 164 -11.24 -8.82 -14.01
N PRO A 165 -11.70 -7.57 -14.22
CA PRO A 165 -11.80 -6.60 -13.14
C PRO A 165 -12.79 -7.05 -12.07
N ILE A 166 -12.44 -6.81 -10.81
CA ILE A 166 -13.31 -7.07 -9.66
C ILE A 166 -13.90 -5.77 -9.09
N GLY A 167 -14.98 -5.89 -8.32
CA GLY A 167 -15.75 -4.73 -7.85
C GLY A 167 -15.11 -3.90 -6.74
N SER A 168 -13.98 -4.33 -6.17
CA SER A 168 -13.27 -3.60 -5.12
C SER A 168 -12.42 -2.47 -5.68
N ASP A 169 -12.24 -1.42 -4.88
CA ASP A 169 -11.33 -0.33 -5.16
C ASP A 169 -9.88 -0.70 -4.81
N ILE A 170 -8.95 0.13 -5.25
CA ILE A 170 -7.55 0.11 -4.82
C ILE A 170 -7.41 0.98 -3.57
N GLU A 171 -6.80 0.44 -2.52
CA GLU A 171 -6.70 1.11 -1.22
C GLU A 171 -5.25 1.17 -0.76
N VAL A 172 -4.71 2.39 -0.61
CA VAL A 172 -3.34 2.63 -0.14
C VAL A 172 -3.43 3.47 1.13
N TYR A 173 -3.37 2.81 2.29
CA TYR A 173 -3.63 3.44 3.59
C TYR A 173 -2.47 3.35 4.57
N GLY A 174 -2.11 4.46 5.21
CA GLY A 174 -1.18 4.40 6.34
C GLY A 174 0.24 3.97 5.96
N ASN A 175 0.71 4.20 4.74
CA ASN A 175 2.05 3.80 4.32
C ASN A 175 3.06 4.95 4.46
N VAL A 176 4.33 4.57 4.56
CA VAL A 176 5.48 5.45 4.32
C VAL A 176 5.99 5.20 2.89
N SER A 177 6.17 6.27 2.13
CA SER A 177 6.95 6.27 0.89
C SER A 177 8.07 7.31 0.98
N ASN A 178 9.32 6.92 0.75
CA ASN A 178 10.45 7.86 0.75
C ASN A 178 10.55 8.69 -0.54
N SER A 179 9.77 8.30 -1.54
CA SER A 179 9.57 9.01 -2.79
C SER A 179 8.05 9.22 -2.94
N PHE A 180 7.46 8.76 -4.04
CA PHE A 180 6.06 9.01 -4.33
C PHE A 180 5.13 7.83 -4.02
N ILE A 181 3.84 8.16 -3.91
CA ILE A 181 2.73 7.23 -4.15
C ILE A 181 2.11 7.60 -5.48
N SER A 182 1.84 6.63 -6.35
CA SER A 182 1.27 6.94 -7.67
C SER A 182 0.17 6.00 -8.11
N ASN A 183 -0.72 6.52 -8.95
CA ASN A 183 -1.70 5.73 -9.69
C ASN A 183 -1.53 5.93 -11.20
N SER A 184 -1.39 4.84 -11.94
CA SER A 184 -1.57 4.80 -13.38
C SER A 184 -2.61 3.77 -13.81
N GLN A 185 -3.27 3.09 -12.87
CA GLN A 185 -4.27 2.07 -13.16
C GLN A 185 -5.60 2.68 -13.64
N SER A 186 -6.18 2.09 -14.68
CA SER A 186 -7.37 2.59 -15.39
C SER A 186 -8.60 1.68 -15.31
N ASN A 187 -8.55 0.59 -14.56
CA ASN A 187 -9.70 -0.32 -14.39
C ASN A 187 -10.46 -0.16 -13.07
N TYR A 188 -9.86 0.51 -12.08
CA TYR A 188 -10.37 0.61 -10.71
C TYR A 188 -10.43 2.06 -10.24
N ASN A 189 -11.32 2.34 -9.27
CA ASN A 189 -11.16 3.55 -8.49
C ASN A 189 -9.98 3.36 -7.52
N PHE A 190 -9.39 4.46 -7.05
CA PHE A 190 -8.36 4.41 -6.02
C PHE A 190 -8.71 5.32 -4.83
N LYS A 191 -8.21 4.93 -3.67
CA LYS A 191 -8.28 5.68 -2.42
C LYS A 191 -6.89 5.69 -1.78
N PHE A 192 -6.26 6.85 -1.76
CA PHE A 192 -4.97 7.08 -1.11
C PHE A 192 -5.22 7.89 0.15
N SER A 193 -5.08 7.25 1.31
CA SER A 193 -5.39 7.89 2.58
C SER A 193 -4.35 7.70 3.65
N ASN A 194 -4.16 8.70 4.50
CA ASN A 194 -3.34 8.56 5.70
C ASN A 194 -1.88 8.14 5.44
N ASN A 195 -1.33 8.42 4.25
CA ASN A 195 0.06 8.08 3.95
C ASN A 195 1.00 9.23 4.30
N PHE A 196 2.26 8.91 4.60
CA PHE A 196 3.38 9.84 4.67
C PHE A 196 4.28 9.62 3.45
N CYS A 197 4.41 10.61 2.57
CA CYS A 197 5.17 10.49 1.32
C CYS A 197 5.81 11.81 0.89
N THR A 198 6.61 11.81 -0.19
CA THR A 198 7.16 13.05 -0.77
C THR A 198 6.30 13.61 -1.92
N GLY A 199 5.42 12.80 -2.50
CA GLY A 199 4.49 13.22 -3.54
C GLY A 199 3.39 12.19 -3.81
N ILE A 200 2.25 12.67 -4.32
CA ILE A 200 1.16 11.82 -4.80
C ILE A 200 0.87 12.16 -6.26
N TYR A 201 1.10 11.18 -7.16
CA TYR A 201 1.13 11.40 -8.61
C TYR A 201 0.12 10.52 -9.34
N ILE A 202 -0.77 11.13 -10.13
CA ILE A 202 -1.82 10.44 -10.88
C ILE A 202 -1.56 10.57 -12.38
N TYR A 203 -1.26 9.44 -13.00
CA TYR A 203 -0.93 9.31 -14.42
C TYR A 203 -2.04 8.66 -15.26
N ASN A 204 -3.02 8.02 -14.62
CA ASN A 204 -4.24 7.54 -15.27
C ASN A 204 -5.34 7.35 -14.23
N ILE A 205 -6.59 7.22 -14.70
CA ILE A 205 -7.75 6.86 -13.89
C ILE A 205 -8.69 5.95 -14.69
N LYS A 206 -9.62 5.30 -14.00
CA LYS A 206 -10.76 4.62 -14.64
C LYS A 206 -11.77 5.63 -15.18
N ALA A 207 -12.26 5.40 -16.40
CA ALA A 207 -13.33 6.23 -16.96
C ALA A 207 -14.60 6.18 -16.09
N GLY A 208 -15.16 7.36 -15.78
CA GLY A 208 -16.31 7.51 -14.88
C GLY A 208 -16.01 7.26 -13.40
N SER A 209 -14.74 7.19 -12.99
CA SER A 209 -14.36 6.92 -11.61
C SER A 209 -14.60 8.07 -10.65
N SER A 210 -14.70 7.74 -9.37
CA SER A 210 -14.63 8.66 -8.24
C SER A 210 -13.50 8.21 -7.33
N ASN A 211 -12.43 9.01 -7.26
CA ASN A 211 -11.20 8.66 -6.56
C ASN A 211 -10.94 9.61 -5.38
N GLU A 212 -10.12 9.17 -4.42
CA GLU A 212 -9.86 9.90 -3.19
C GLU A 212 -8.36 10.02 -2.89
N ILE A 213 -7.93 11.22 -2.54
CA ILE A 213 -6.61 11.53 -1.95
C ILE A 213 -6.88 12.31 -0.66
N ILE A 214 -6.99 11.60 0.47
CA ILE A 214 -7.54 12.16 1.72
C ILE A 214 -6.59 11.97 2.90
N ASN A 215 -6.42 12.99 3.75
CA ASN A 215 -5.64 12.87 4.99
C ASN A 215 -4.19 12.40 4.74
N ASN A 216 -3.55 12.74 3.62
CA ASN A 216 -2.13 12.39 3.42
C ASN A 216 -1.22 13.50 3.93
N THR A 217 -0.05 13.10 4.41
CA THR A 217 1.06 14.00 4.68
C THR A 217 2.08 13.90 3.56
N VAL A 218 2.32 15.03 2.90
CA VAL A 218 3.26 15.13 1.79
C VAL A 218 4.39 16.08 2.14
N TYR A 219 5.58 15.56 2.39
CA TYR A 219 6.75 16.35 2.76
C TYR A 219 7.90 16.12 1.79
N ASN A 220 8.24 17.16 1.02
CA ASN A 220 9.37 17.13 0.11
C ASN A 220 10.38 18.25 0.45
N PRO A 221 11.46 17.94 1.20
CA PRO A 221 12.48 18.92 1.55
C PRO A 221 13.44 19.26 0.38
N ILE A 222 13.20 18.69 -0.80
CA ILE A 222 14.05 18.87 -1.99
C ILE A 222 13.23 19.63 -3.05
N PRO A 223 13.82 20.66 -3.72
CA PRO A 223 13.16 21.33 -4.83
C PRO A 223 12.69 20.34 -5.90
N ALA A 224 11.45 20.50 -6.37
CA ALA A 224 10.88 19.68 -7.43
C ALA A 224 10.12 20.54 -8.45
N ASP A 225 10.03 20.04 -9.68
CA ASP A 225 9.34 20.72 -10.79
C ASP A 225 7.84 20.35 -10.87
N THR A 226 7.39 19.47 -10.00
CA THR A 226 6.00 19.02 -9.87
C THR A 226 5.45 19.36 -8.49
N ALA A 227 4.17 19.72 -8.44
CA ALA A 227 3.44 19.93 -7.19
C ALA A 227 3.45 18.65 -6.33
N PRO A 228 3.35 18.77 -4.99
CA PRO A 228 3.25 17.60 -4.10
C PRO A 228 2.03 16.73 -4.41
N LEU A 229 0.96 17.32 -4.98
CA LEU A 229 -0.22 16.63 -5.47
C LEU A 229 -0.36 16.92 -6.98
N TYR A 230 -0.07 15.93 -7.82
CA TYR A 230 0.08 16.11 -9.26
C TYR A 230 -0.78 15.13 -10.06
N VAL A 231 -1.53 15.66 -11.02
CA VAL A 231 -2.37 14.89 -11.95
C VAL A 231 -1.98 15.23 -13.37
N ASN A 232 -1.49 14.24 -14.11
CA ASN A 232 -1.16 14.37 -15.53
C ASN A 232 -1.41 13.05 -16.25
N LEU A 233 -2.51 12.99 -17.00
CA LEU A 233 -2.92 11.82 -17.77
C LEU A 233 -2.20 11.70 -19.12
N GLY A 234 -1.32 12.65 -19.46
CA GLY A 234 -0.69 12.74 -20.78
C GLY A 234 -1.74 12.78 -21.88
N ASN A 235 -1.71 11.79 -22.77
CA ASN A 235 -2.65 11.66 -23.90
C ASN A 235 -3.92 10.85 -23.55
N SER A 236 -4.07 10.35 -22.32
CA SER A 236 -5.26 9.60 -21.92
C SER A 236 -6.48 10.51 -21.85
N THR A 237 -7.59 10.07 -22.44
CA THR A 237 -8.89 10.78 -22.43
C THR A 237 -9.84 10.27 -21.34
N ASN A 238 -9.35 9.40 -20.43
CA ASN A 238 -10.18 8.88 -19.36
C ASN A 238 -10.67 10.02 -18.47
N ALA A 239 -12.00 10.15 -18.37
CA ALA A 239 -12.63 11.16 -17.54
C ALA A 239 -13.05 10.60 -16.19
N GLY A 240 -13.06 11.43 -15.16
CA GLY A 240 -13.48 11.03 -13.81
C GLY A 240 -13.13 12.10 -12.79
N ASN A 241 -13.42 11.79 -11.53
CA ASN A 241 -13.31 12.74 -10.43
C ASN A 241 -12.21 12.34 -9.45
N ILE A 242 -11.53 13.33 -8.87
CA ILE A 242 -10.60 13.13 -7.76
C ILE A 242 -10.95 14.13 -6.65
N ALA A 243 -11.32 13.62 -5.48
CA ALA A 243 -11.45 14.41 -4.27
C ALA A 243 -10.08 14.48 -3.57
N ILE A 244 -9.52 15.69 -3.47
CA ILE A 244 -8.26 15.97 -2.78
C ILE A 244 -8.60 16.74 -1.51
N MET A 245 -8.54 16.10 -0.35
CA MET A 245 -9.07 16.70 0.87
C MET A 245 -8.25 16.43 2.12
N ASN A 246 -8.18 17.40 3.04
CA ASN A 246 -7.55 17.25 4.34
C ASN A 246 -6.07 16.83 4.29
N ASN A 247 -5.37 17.08 3.19
CA ASN A 247 -3.95 16.75 3.10
C ASN A 247 -3.13 17.85 3.80
N ALA A 248 -2.02 17.46 4.44
CA ALA A 248 -1.05 18.39 5.01
C ALA A 248 0.26 18.28 4.25
N ALA A 249 0.70 19.37 3.64
CA ALA A 249 1.84 19.31 2.75
C ALA A 249 2.86 20.46 2.93
N SER A 250 4.12 20.14 2.69
CA SER A 250 5.21 21.08 2.67
C SER A 250 6.21 20.66 1.61
N PHE A 251 6.64 21.62 0.80
CA PHE A 251 7.56 21.36 -0.30
C PHE A 251 8.47 22.56 -0.54
N VAL A 252 9.69 22.29 -0.98
CA VAL A 252 10.59 23.34 -1.46
C VAL A 252 10.24 23.68 -2.91
N VAL A 253 10.05 24.96 -3.19
CA VAL A 253 9.73 25.46 -4.54
C VAL A 253 10.92 25.19 -5.46
N GLY A 254 10.69 24.37 -6.50
CA GLY A 254 11.58 24.21 -7.66
C GLY A 254 11.00 24.93 -8.86
N GLY A 255 10.75 24.20 -9.96
CA GLY A 255 10.10 24.74 -11.16
C GLY A 255 8.63 25.14 -11.00
N THR A 256 7.98 24.79 -9.89
CA THR A 256 6.59 25.18 -9.59
C THR A 256 6.40 25.54 -8.13
N ASN A 257 5.52 26.51 -7.88
CA ASN A 257 5.02 26.87 -6.55
C ASN A 257 3.59 26.37 -6.29
N ALA A 258 3.01 25.61 -7.23
CA ALA A 258 1.66 25.10 -7.09
C ALA A 258 1.60 23.99 -6.04
N CYS A 259 0.61 24.10 -5.15
CA CYS A 259 0.25 23.09 -4.15
C CYS A 259 -0.43 21.87 -4.80
N ILE A 260 -1.25 22.13 -5.82
CA ILE A 260 -1.95 21.09 -6.59
C ILE A 260 -1.86 21.44 -8.07
N GLN A 261 -1.46 20.46 -8.88
CA GLN A 261 -1.39 20.59 -10.33
C GLN A 261 -2.34 19.61 -11.02
N ASN A 262 -3.23 20.14 -11.85
CA ASN A 262 -4.05 19.39 -12.79
C ASN A 262 -3.64 19.72 -14.23
N LYS A 263 -2.78 18.90 -14.81
CA LYS A 263 -2.40 18.99 -16.23
C LYS A 263 -3.32 18.19 -17.14
N SER A 264 -4.37 17.57 -16.60
CA SER A 264 -5.37 16.86 -17.38
C SER A 264 -6.57 17.74 -17.72
N ASN A 265 -7.12 17.57 -18.93
CA ASN A 265 -8.36 18.22 -19.36
C ASN A 265 -9.61 17.37 -19.10
N SER A 266 -9.46 16.08 -18.76
CA SER A 266 -10.56 15.14 -18.56
C SER A 266 -10.86 14.84 -17.09
N VAL A 267 -9.98 15.25 -16.18
CA VAL A 267 -10.10 14.99 -14.74
C VAL A 267 -10.66 16.21 -14.03
N ALA A 268 -11.81 16.03 -13.38
CA ALA A 268 -12.36 17.04 -12.49
C ALA A 268 -11.80 16.84 -11.08
N ILE A 269 -11.17 17.87 -10.52
CA ILE A 269 -10.64 17.85 -9.16
C ILE A 269 -11.51 18.72 -8.26
N THR A 270 -11.87 18.19 -7.10
CA THR A 270 -12.43 18.95 -5.98
C THR A 270 -11.42 18.96 -4.85
N ALA A 271 -10.83 20.12 -4.56
CA ALA A 271 -9.76 20.28 -3.58
C ALA A 271 -10.24 21.10 -2.38
N ASN A 272 -10.46 20.47 -1.21
CA ASN A 272 -11.00 21.16 -0.03
C ASN A 272 -10.22 20.87 1.25
N TYR A 273 -10.18 21.82 2.20
CA TYR A 273 -9.58 21.62 3.54
C TYR A 273 -8.13 21.13 3.55
N ASN A 274 -7.35 21.40 2.49
CA ASN A 274 -5.93 21.07 2.46
C ASN A 274 -5.12 22.18 3.13
N VAL A 275 -4.05 21.80 3.84
CA VAL A 275 -3.17 22.71 4.56
C VAL A 275 -1.75 22.64 4.01
N PHE A 276 -1.14 23.80 3.75
CA PHE A 276 0.21 23.91 3.20
C PHE A 276 1.08 24.88 4.00
N THR A 277 2.38 24.57 4.11
CA THR A 277 3.38 25.56 4.59
C THR A 277 3.61 26.67 3.58
N ASN A 278 3.44 26.36 2.29
CA ASN A 278 3.58 27.30 1.19
C ASN A 278 2.28 28.09 1.02
N THR A 279 2.34 29.27 0.41
CA THR A 279 1.12 29.97 -0.02
C THR A 279 0.31 29.06 -0.94
N PHE A 280 -0.99 28.98 -0.71
CA PHE A 280 -1.83 28.05 -1.43
C PHE A 280 -2.07 28.53 -2.86
N VAL A 281 -1.53 27.80 -3.82
CA VAL A 281 -1.60 28.08 -5.26
C VAL A 281 -2.01 26.80 -5.99
N VAL A 282 -2.87 26.91 -6.99
CA VAL A 282 -3.26 25.79 -7.85
C VAL A 282 -2.92 26.10 -9.30
N ASP A 283 -2.70 25.06 -10.08
CA ASP A 283 -2.42 25.14 -11.51
C ASP A 283 -3.27 24.10 -12.24
N GLY A 284 -4.07 24.55 -13.20
CA GLY A 284 -5.07 23.73 -13.89
C GLY A 284 -6.50 23.92 -13.36
N ASN A 285 -7.46 23.29 -14.03
CA ASN A 285 -8.88 23.43 -13.70
C ASN A 285 -9.26 22.57 -12.49
N MET A 286 -9.81 23.20 -11.45
CA MET A 286 -10.36 22.52 -10.27
C MET A 286 -11.33 23.40 -9.48
N THR A 287 -12.24 22.76 -8.75
CA THR A 287 -13.10 23.39 -7.76
C THR A 287 -12.39 23.35 -6.41
N GLN A 288 -12.33 24.48 -5.70
CA GLN A 288 -11.64 24.58 -4.42
C GLN A 288 -12.44 25.34 -3.36
N SER A 289 -12.36 24.90 -2.09
CA SER A 289 -12.85 25.64 -0.92
C SER A 289 -12.00 25.34 0.31
N ASP A 290 -11.96 26.27 1.27
CA ASP A 290 -11.42 26.03 2.62
C ASP A 290 -9.96 25.52 2.68
N ASN A 291 -9.16 25.73 1.63
CA ASN A 291 -7.74 25.40 1.65
C ASN A 291 -6.93 26.54 2.27
N SER A 292 -5.90 26.19 3.02
CA SER A 292 -5.05 27.14 3.75
C SER A 292 -3.59 26.97 3.35
N GLY A 293 -2.89 28.09 3.16
CA GLY A 293 -1.45 28.13 2.90
C GLY A 293 -0.72 29.02 3.91
N SER A 294 0.60 29.05 3.83
CA SER A 294 1.48 29.80 4.74
C SER A 294 1.30 29.41 6.22
N LEU A 295 0.96 28.14 6.48
CA LEU A 295 0.72 27.64 7.83
C LEU A 295 2.01 27.16 8.51
N ASN A 296 2.07 27.28 9.83
CA ASN A 296 3.18 26.75 10.62
C ASN A 296 2.94 25.26 10.92
N LEU A 297 3.66 24.41 10.21
CA LEU A 297 3.61 22.95 10.31
C LEU A 297 5.05 22.42 10.51
N ASN A 298 5.21 21.42 11.38
CA ASN A 298 6.49 20.78 11.64
C ASN A 298 6.44 19.32 11.19
N PHE A 299 7.26 18.96 10.21
CA PHE A 299 7.35 17.61 9.66
C PHE A 299 8.64 16.93 10.13
N ASN A 300 8.56 15.63 10.41
CA ASN A 300 9.72 14.79 10.69
C ASN A 300 9.66 13.55 9.79
N ASN A 301 10.62 13.41 8.87
CA ASN A 301 10.69 12.29 7.92
C ASN A 301 11.43 11.06 8.47
N VAL A 302 11.92 11.10 9.70
CA VAL A 302 12.51 9.95 10.40
C VAL A 302 11.48 9.29 11.30
N ALA A 303 10.75 10.11 12.07
CA ALA A 303 9.65 9.66 12.93
C ALA A 303 8.31 9.57 12.18
N TYR A 304 8.24 10.10 10.95
CA TYR A 304 7.03 10.18 10.13
C TYR A 304 5.89 10.89 10.85
N THR A 305 6.15 12.12 11.31
CA THR A 305 5.16 12.92 12.07
C THR A 305 4.89 14.27 11.41
N VAL A 306 3.70 14.81 11.67
CA VAL A 306 3.30 16.19 11.34
C VAL A 306 2.60 16.80 12.55
N THR A 307 2.97 18.02 12.93
CA THR A 307 2.38 18.75 14.06
C THR A 307 2.23 20.24 13.74
N GLY A 308 1.41 20.96 14.51
CA GLY A 308 1.19 22.40 14.35
C GLY A 308 -0.24 22.71 13.91
N MET A 309 -0.38 23.64 12.97
CA MET A 309 -1.69 24.12 12.50
C MET A 309 -2.49 23.11 11.65
N ASN A 310 -2.02 21.87 11.52
CA ASN A 310 -2.78 20.80 10.87
C ASN A 310 -3.83 20.18 11.81
N VAL A 311 -3.68 20.37 13.13
CA VAL A 311 -4.57 19.80 14.14
C VAL A 311 -5.96 20.44 14.05
N ASN A 312 -7.01 19.61 13.97
CA ASN A 312 -8.41 20.00 13.79
C ASN A 312 -8.65 20.94 12.59
N ALA A 313 -7.81 20.89 11.56
CA ALA A 313 -7.87 21.79 10.40
C ALA A 313 -8.65 21.20 9.20
N GLY A 314 -8.95 19.90 9.22
CA GLY A 314 -9.66 19.21 8.15
C GLY A 314 -11.18 19.47 8.12
N ASN A 315 -11.88 18.73 7.29
CA ASN A 315 -13.32 18.86 7.08
C ASN A 315 -14.09 18.59 8.39
N PRO A 316 -15.00 19.50 8.82
CA PRO A 316 -15.75 19.36 10.08
C PRO A 316 -16.90 18.34 10.01
N GLY A 317 -17.19 17.76 8.85
CA GLY A 317 -18.26 16.78 8.68
C GLY A 317 -18.02 15.52 9.52
N ILE A 318 -19.09 15.02 10.15
CA ILE A 318 -19.06 13.86 11.06
C ILE A 318 -18.38 12.63 10.44
N LYS A 319 -18.57 12.40 9.13
CA LYS A 319 -17.93 11.27 8.42
C LYS A 319 -16.40 11.36 8.31
N TYR A 320 -15.80 12.47 8.74
CA TYR A 320 -14.37 12.72 8.71
C TYR A 320 -13.76 12.86 10.11
N THR A 321 -14.55 12.82 11.19
CA THR A 321 -13.99 12.96 12.54
C THR A 321 -12.87 11.96 12.80
N ASP A 322 -11.94 12.37 13.65
CA ASP A 322 -10.85 11.52 14.11
C ASP A 322 -11.38 10.35 14.96
N LEU A 323 -10.50 9.41 15.29
CA LEU A 323 -10.87 8.24 16.13
C LEU A 323 -11.36 8.63 17.52
N ASP A 324 -10.92 9.79 18.02
CA ASP A 324 -11.36 10.37 19.29
C ASP A 324 -12.60 11.28 19.14
N LEU A 325 -13.23 11.27 17.96
CA LEU A 325 -14.41 12.05 17.60
C LEU A 325 -14.18 13.58 17.57
N THR A 326 -12.93 14.03 17.65
CA THR A 326 -12.61 15.44 17.40
C THR A 326 -12.67 15.75 15.90
N ARG A 327 -12.58 17.04 15.56
CA ARG A 327 -12.61 17.47 14.16
C ARG A 327 -11.36 16.95 13.47
N ASN A 328 -11.53 16.41 12.28
CA ASN A 328 -10.46 15.81 11.48
C ASN A 328 -9.16 16.63 11.48
N ASP A 329 -8.05 16.01 11.85
CA ASP A 329 -6.71 16.53 11.60
C ASP A 329 -6.38 16.49 10.11
N ALA A 330 -5.78 17.57 9.57
CA ALA A 330 -5.20 17.48 8.24
C ALA A 330 -3.89 16.68 8.29
N GLY A 331 -3.66 15.84 7.29
CA GLY A 331 -2.52 14.91 7.24
C GLY A 331 -2.82 13.53 7.82
N HIS A 332 -1.78 12.71 7.93
CA HIS A 332 -1.91 11.26 8.14
C HIS A 332 -2.50 10.82 9.48
N TYR A 333 -2.61 11.70 10.46
CA TYR A 333 -3.31 11.43 11.72
C TYR A 333 -4.83 11.58 11.63
N GLY A 334 -5.36 12.19 10.56
CA GLY A 334 -6.79 12.50 10.43
C GLY A 334 -7.71 11.31 10.14
N GLY A 335 -8.94 11.39 10.62
CA GLY A 335 -10.08 10.57 10.22
C GLY A 335 -10.04 9.12 10.73
N SER A 336 -11.04 8.34 10.32
CA SER A 336 -11.23 6.95 10.77
C SER A 336 -10.11 5.98 10.37
N ASN A 337 -9.34 6.33 9.33
CA ASN A 337 -8.18 5.57 8.87
C ASN A 337 -6.87 6.15 9.44
N SER A 338 -6.93 6.85 10.58
CA SER A 338 -5.78 7.48 11.23
C SER A 338 -4.56 6.54 11.29
N TRP A 339 -3.37 7.12 11.12
CA TRP A 339 -2.07 6.46 11.23
C TRP A 339 -1.94 5.54 12.43
N THR A 340 -2.55 5.92 13.56
CA THR A 340 -2.52 5.16 14.82
C THR A 340 -3.11 3.76 14.70
N ASN A 341 -4.03 3.51 13.76
CA ASN A 341 -4.55 2.17 13.46
C ASN A 341 -3.50 1.26 12.85
N TYR A 342 -2.56 1.83 12.08
CA TYR A 342 -1.57 1.08 11.29
C TYR A 342 -0.19 1.01 11.98
N TRP A 343 0.10 2.00 12.82
CA TRP A 343 1.39 2.17 13.51
C TRP A 343 1.18 2.40 15.01
N PRO A 344 0.75 1.38 15.77
CA PRO A 344 0.49 1.54 17.20
C PRO A 344 1.80 1.80 17.96
N ALA A 345 1.75 2.68 18.96
CA ALA A 345 2.92 3.05 19.77
C ALA A 345 3.55 1.87 20.54
N ASN A 346 2.75 0.84 20.85
CA ASN A 346 3.19 -0.37 21.53
C ASN A 346 3.17 -1.58 20.57
N ASN A 347 4.23 -1.75 19.79
CA ASN A 347 4.43 -2.90 18.88
C ASN A 347 4.82 -4.21 19.59
N GLY A 348 4.46 -4.40 20.86
CA GLY A 348 4.95 -5.51 21.70
C GLY A 348 4.43 -6.90 21.30
N ASN A 349 4.78 -7.39 20.11
CA ASN A 349 4.46 -8.71 19.55
C ASN A 349 2.97 -9.07 19.57
N LYS A 350 2.09 -8.05 19.61
CA LYS A 350 0.63 -8.23 19.64
C LYS A 350 0.04 -8.28 18.24
N PRO A 351 -1.05 -9.02 18.03
CA PRO A 351 -1.85 -8.93 16.81
C PRO A 351 -2.23 -7.47 16.52
N GLN A 352 -2.10 -7.07 15.25
CA GLN A 352 -2.42 -5.77 14.71
C GLN A 352 -3.56 -5.91 13.70
N VAL A 353 -4.56 -5.03 13.80
CA VAL A 353 -5.58 -4.88 12.76
C VAL A 353 -4.92 -4.15 11.59
N ASN A 354 -4.83 -4.80 10.43
CA ASN A 354 -4.25 -4.16 9.22
C ASN A 354 -5.28 -3.46 8.35
N TYR A 355 -6.57 -3.75 8.56
CA TYR A 355 -7.65 -3.16 7.81
C TYR A 355 -8.97 -3.35 8.56
N LEU A 356 -9.76 -2.28 8.63
CA LEU A 356 -11.12 -2.31 9.16
C LEU A 356 -12.01 -1.49 8.22
N SER A 357 -13.00 -2.14 7.64
CA SER A 357 -14.04 -1.50 6.83
C SER A 357 -15.31 -1.40 7.66
N THR A 358 -15.62 -0.18 8.07
CA THR A 358 -16.83 0.17 8.80
C THR A 358 -17.49 1.40 8.18
N PRO A 359 -18.82 1.53 8.25
CA PRO A 359 -19.48 2.80 7.93
C PRO A 359 -18.94 3.93 8.84
N ARG A 360 -18.58 5.08 8.25
CA ARG A 360 -18.02 6.23 8.99
C ARG A 360 -19.07 7.03 9.78
N SER A 361 -20.35 6.85 9.48
CA SER A 361 -21.47 7.43 10.23
C SER A 361 -22.68 6.51 10.10
N ILE A 362 -23.49 6.39 11.14
CA ILE A 362 -24.70 5.57 11.15
C ILE A 362 -25.90 6.50 11.31
N THR A 363 -26.76 6.52 10.31
CA THR A 363 -28.02 7.28 10.36
C THR A 363 -29.26 6.39 10.33
N SER A 364 -29.16 5.13 9.86
CA SER A 364 -30.17 4.05 9.99
C SER A 364 -29.69 2.76 9.29
N GLY A 365 -30.23 1.57 9.66
CA GLY A 365 -30.14 0.32 8.87
C GLY A 365 -29.14 -0.74 9.34
N THR A 366 -29.03 -1.83 8.57
CA THR A 366 -28.10 -2.96 8.79
C THR A 366 -26.70 -2.62 8.26
N PHE A 367 -25.66 -2.92 9.03
CA PHE A 367 -24.27 -2.59 8.69
C PHE A 367 -23.40 -3.85 8.54
N ASN A 368 -22.54 -3.81 7.53
CA ASN A 368 -21.52 -4.82 7.30
C ASN A 368 -20.18 -4.27 7.80
N VAL A 369 -19.59 -4.99 8.76
CA VAL A 369 -18.23 -4.75 9.24
C VAL A 369 -17.36 -5.88 8.72
N SER A 370 -16.23 -5.53 8.13
CA SER A 370 -15.20 -6.51 7.75
C SER A 370 -13.83 -6.00 8.15
N GLY A 371 -12.91 -6.89 8.44
CA GLY A 371 -11.55 -6.51 8.79
C GLY A 371 -10.58 -7.67 8.56
N SER A 372 -9.29 -7.35 8.63
CA SER A 372 -8.22 -8.33 8.62
C SER A 372 -7.19 -7.99 9.69
N VAL A 373 -6.43 -9.00 10.09
CA VAL A 373 -5.44 -8.90 11.18
C VAL A 373 -4.16 -9.65 10.81
N PHE A 374 -3.05 -9.26 11.43
CA PHE A 374 -1.79 -10.01 11.38
C PHE A 374 -0.96 -9.77 12.64
N SER A 375 -0.02 -10.66 12.95
CA SER A 375 0.97 -10.46 14.00
C SER A 375 2.32 -10.06 13.40
N LYS A 376 2.92 -8.99 13.94
CA LYS A 376 4.31 -8.61 13.65
C LYS A 376 5.26 -9.46 14.48
#